data_AF-A0A5B7BKN2-F1
#
_entry.id   AF-A0A5B7BKN2-F1
#
_cell.length_a   1.000
_cell.length_b   1.000
_cell.length_c   1.000
_cell.angle_alpha   90.00
_cell.angle_beta   90.00
_cell.angle_gamma   90.00
#
_symmetry.space_group_name_H-M   'P 1'
#
loop_
_entity.id
_entity.type
_entity.pdbx_description
1 polymer ?
#
loop_
_entity_poly.entity_id
_entity_poly.type
_entity_poly.pdbx_seq_one_letter_code
_entity_poly.pdbx_strand_id
1 'polypeptide(L)'
;LEQILVERIPDVTAEKNRKLHFLARQHCMRRIRIQKNHRERERERERVRMASSSVTVGSNSQGLHNVFVYGSLLADDVVRVLLKRLPQSCPGTLNNYHRFSIKGRVYPAILPVENKKVTGKVLLGITVPELNILDAFEDVEYERSTVGVSLMDSSEKLQAYTYVWVDSNDPDLYGDWDFEEWRRVHMNDFIKMTMGFMEELELPESKTRVATYESFFEQSGDN
;
A
#
# COMPACT_ATOMS: atom_id res chain seq x y z
N LEU A 1 42.24 31.88 -17.42
CA LEU A 1 41.67 32.42 -16.17
C LEU A 1 40.26 32.89 -16.56
N GLU A 2 39.15 32.24 -16.23
CA GLU A 2 38.79 31.38 -15.11
C GLU A 2 37.73 30.35 -15.55
N GLN A 3 37.89 29.09 -15.13
CA GLN A 3 36.81 28.10 -15.14
C GLN A 3 36.00 28.31 -13.86
N ILE A 4 34.76 28.75 -13.98
CA ILE A 4 33.83 28.81 -12.85
C ILE A 4 33.34 27.38 -12.59
N LEU A 5 33.91 26.77 -11.55
CA LEU A 5 33.44 25.55 -10.93
C LEU A 5 32.07 25.82 -10.29
N VAL A 6 30.99 25.49 -10.99
CA VAL A 6 29.66 25.43 -10.37
C VAL A 6 29.66 24.20 -9.47
N GLU A 7 30.02 24.39 -8.20
CA GLU A 7 29.85 23.38 -7.18
C GLU A 7 28.36 22.98 -7.15
N ARG A 8 28.09 21.71 -7.44
CA ARG A 8 26.78 21.09 -7.23
C ARG A 8 26.50 21.10 -5.73
N ILE A 9 25.80 22.13 -5.25
CA ILE A 9 25.20 22.10 -3.92
C ILE A 9 24.19 20.94 -3.93
N PRO A 10 24.38 19.88 -3.12
CA PRO A 10 23.39 18.82 -3.03
C PRO A 10 22.09 19.43 -2.48
N ASP A 11 20.98 19.20 -3.19
CA ASP A 11 19.65 19.62 -2.75
C ASP A 11 19.30 18.92 -1.44
N VAL A 12 19.52 19.63 -0.33
CA VAL A 12 19.30 19.20 1.05
C VAL A 12 17.85 18.73 1.27
N THR A 13 16.91 19.24 0.47
CA THR A 13 15.49 18.88 0.49
C THR A 13 15.27 17.47 -0.08
N ALA A 14 15.90 17.16 -1.21
CA ALA A 14 15.85 15.83 -1.83
C ALA A 14 16.51 14.75 -0.98
N GLU A 15 17.56 15.07 -0.22
CA GLU A 15 18.22 14.11 0.68
C GLU A 15 17.42 13.88 1.98
N LYS A 16 16.82 14.93 2.56
CA LYS A 16 15.90 14.80 3.69
C LYS A 16 14.67 13.97 3.33
N ASN A 17 14.09 14.21 2.15
CA ASN A 17 12.96 13.42 1.65
C ASN A 17 13.35 11.95 1.48
N ARG A 18 14.53 11.65 0.91
CA ARG A 18 15.03 10.27 0.80
C ARG A 18 15.21 9.56 2.15
N LYS A 19 15.69 10.26 3.18
CA LYS A 19 15.81 9.71 4.54
C LYS A 19 14.44 9.49 5.19
N LEU A 20 13.48 10.37 4.94
CA LEU A 20 12.13 10.25 5.49
C LEU A 20 11.34 9.11 4.82
N HIS A 21 11.50 8.96 3.50
CA HIS A 21 11.06 7.77 2.75
C HIS A 21 11.66 6.47 3.29
N PHE A 22 12.95 6.49 3.63
CA PHE A 22 13.62 5.33 4.21
C PHE A 22 13.05 4.99 5.58
N LEU A 23 12.80 5.97 6.45
CA LEU A 23 12.20 5.75 7.78
C LEU A 23 10.76 5.24 7.71
N ALA A 24 9.93 5.81 6.83
CA ALA A 24 8.58 5.32 6.57
C ALA A 24 8.60 3.86 6.07
N ARG A 25 9.53 3.54 5.15
CA ARG A 25 9.79 2.16 4.72
C ARG A 25 10.19 1.27 5.89
N GLN A 26 11.14 1.66 6.74
CA GLN A 26 11.57 0.82 7.88
C GLN A 26 10.43 0.53 8.88
N HIS A 27 9.56 1.51 9.14
CA HIS A 27 8.41 1.34 10.04
C HIS A 27 7.34 0.41 9.45
N CYS A 28 6.98 0.63 8.17
CA CYS A 28 6.08 -0.22 7.41
C CYS A 28 6.60 -1.67 7.37
N MET A 29 7.88 -1.85 7.02
CA MET A 29 8.51 -3.17 6.94
C MET A 29 8.54 -3.92 8.28
N ARG A 30 8.84 -3.22 9.39
CA ARG A 30 8.86 -3.84 10.73
C ARG A 30 7.48 -4.36 11.14
N ARG A 31 6.40 -3.71 10.70
CA ARG A 31 5.02 -4.12 11.01
C ARG A 31 4.45 -5.16 10.05
N ILE A 32 4.81 -5.14 8.76
CA ILE A 32 4.49 -6.23 7.82
C ILE A 32 5.00 -7.56 8.37
N ARG A 33 6.23 -7.57 8.91
CA ARG A 33 6.80 -8.75 9.57
C ARG A 33 5.95 -9.24 10.75
N ILE A 34 5.32 -8.34 11.51
CA ILE A 34 4.45 -8.69 12.64
C ILE A 34 3.09 -9.20 12.13
N GLN A 35 2.49 -8.55 11.13
CA GLN A 35 1.20 -8.95 10.57
C GLN A 35 1.26 -10.25 9.76
N LYS A 36 2.33 -10.51 9.01
CA LYS A 36 2.56 -11.80 8.34
C LYS A 36 2.64 -12.94 9.37
N ASN A 37 3.44 -12.76 10.42
CA ASN A 37 3.51 -13.70 11.54
C ASN A 37 2.17 -13.94 12.25
N HIS A 38 1.28 -12.94 12.30
CA HIS A 38 -0.07 -13.11 12.85
C HIS A 38 -1.00 -13.82 11.86
N ARG A 39 -0.97 -13.45 10.58
CA ARG A 39 -1.76 -14.09 9.51
C ARG A 39 -1.37 -15.55 9.30
N GLU A 40 -0.10 -15.91 9.40
CA GLU A 40 0.34 -17.30 9.35
C GLU A 40 -0.16 -18.10 10.55
N ARG A 41 -0.13 -17.50 11.75
CA ARG A 41 -0.71 -18.13 12.95
C ARG A 41 -2.22 -18.35 12.83
N GLU A 42 -2.95 -17.40 12.25
CA GLU A 42 -4.40 -17.54 12.02
C GLU A 42 -4.71 -18.54 10.89
N ARG A 43 -3.92 -18.56 9.80
CA ARG A 43 -4.04 -19.59 8.75
C ARG A 43 -3.74 -20.97 9.27
N GLU A 44 -2.76 -21.12 10.15
CA GLU A 44 -2.44 -22.40 10.79
C GLU A 44 -3.59 -22.83 11.72
N ARG A 45 -4.14 -21.90 12.52
CA ARG A 45 -5.34 -22.17 13.34
C ARG A 45 -6.54 -22.58 12.50
N GLU A 46 -6.76 -21.93 11.36
CA GLU A 46 -7.85 -22.24 10.45
C GLU A 46 -7.63 -23.57 9.72
N ARG A 47 -6.40 -23.89 9.30
CA ARG A 47 -6.01 -25.21 8.77
C ARG A 47 -6.28 -26.33 9.78
N VAL A 48 -5.86 -26.13 11.04
CA VAL A 48 -6.13 -27.08 12.13
C VAL A 48 -7.64 -27.24 12.35
N ARG A 49 -8.41 -26.15 12.25
CA ARG A 49 -9.88 -26.18 12.39
C ARG A 49 -10.58 -26.88 11.22
N MET A 50 -10.12 -26.64 9.99
CA MET A 50 -10.60 -27.26 8.75
C MET A 50 -10.27 -28.77 8.70
N ALA A 51 -9.09 -29.17 9.20
CA ALA A 51 -8.71 -30.56 9.35
C ALA A 51 -9.59 -31.33 10.36
N SER A 52 -10.36 -30.63 11.19
CA SER A 52 -11.21 -31.21 12.24
C SER A 52 -12.72 -31.15 11.93
N SER A 53 -13.14 -30.50 10.83
CA SER A 53 -14.57 -30.30 10.50
C SER A 53 -14.90 -30.72 9.07
N SER A 54 -15.77 -31.73 8.91
CA SER A 54 -16.26 -32.19 7.59
C SER A 54 -17.64 -31.59 7.30
N VAL A 55 -17.76 -30.39 6.71
CA VAL A 55 -19.03 -29.89 6.13
C VAL A 55 -18.83 -28.89 4.97
N THR A 56 -19.57 -29.17 3.88
CA THR A 56 -19.99 -28.43 2.68
C THR A 56 -19.38 -27.08 2.29
N VAL A 57 -18.76 -27.07 1.11
CA VAL A 57 -18.40 -25.88 0.30
C VAL A 57 -19.69 -25.21 -0.20
N GLY A 58 -20.06 -24.09 0.41
CA GLY A 58 -21.06 -23.16 -0.11
C GLY A 58 -20.42 -22.12 -1.03
N SER A 59 -20.91 -22.06 -2.28
CA SER A 59 -20.88 -20.92 -3.21
C SER A 59 -19.70 -19.93 -3.08
N ASN A 60 -18.64 -20.17 -3.85
CA ASN A 60 -17.53 -19.24 -4.06
C ASN A 60 -18.02 -18.03 -4.88
N SER A 61 -18.68 -17.06 -4.25
CA SER A 61 -18.73 -15.70 -4.77
C SER A 61 -17.28 -15.25 -4.85
N GLN A 62 -16.69 -15.27 -6.04
CA GLN A 62 -15.32 -14.78 -6.26
C GLN A 62 -15.26 -13.36 -5.67
N GLY A 63 -14.63 -13.24 -4.50
CA GLY A 63 -14.67 -12.05 -3.63
C GLY A 63 -13.85 -10.93 -4.24
N LEU A 64 -14.35 -10.37 -5.34
CA LEU A 64 -13.77 -9.25 -6.03
C LEU A 64 -14.23 -7.97 -5.36
N HIS A 65 -13.28 -7.09 -5.10
CA HIS A 65 -13.49 -5.83 -4.42
C HIS A 65 -13.20 -4.66 -5.36
N ASN A 66 -13.83 -3.53 -5.06
CA ASN A 66 -13.53 -2.26 -5.70
C ASN A 66 -12.74 -1.40 -4.71
N VAL A 67 -11.71 -0.71 -5.18
CA VAL A 67 -10.86 0.14 -4.34
C VAL A 67 -10.73 1.52 -4.95
N PHE A 68 -11.24 2.53 -4.26
CA PHE A 68 -11.06 3.93 -4.61
C PHE A 68 -9.69 4.43 -4.14
N VAL A 69 -8.89 4.88 -5.08
CA VAL A 69 -7.55 5.43 -4.86
C VAL A 69 -7.49 6.90 -5.26
N TYR A 70 -6.74 7.67 -4.49
CA TYR A 70 -6.70 9.14 -4.58
C TYR A 70 -5.30 9.73 -4.41
N GLY A 71 -4.28 8.91 -4.16
CA GLY A 71 -2.91 9.34 -3.91
C GLY A 71 -1.92 8.75 -4.91
N SER A 72 -0.79 8.23 -4.40
CA SER A 72 0.26 7.60 -5.22
C SER A 72 -0.26 6.45 -6.10
N LEU A 73 -1.26 5.71 -5.64
CA LEU A 73 -1.93 4.64 -6.39
C LEU A 73 -2.75 5.14 -7.61
N LEU A 74 -2.88 6.46 -7.81
CA LEU A 74 -3.35 7.02 -9.07
C LEU A 74 -2.36 6.75 -10.22
N ALA A 75 -1.07 6.55 -9.92
CA ALA A 75 -0.07 6.18 -10.92
C ALA A 75 -0.12 4.68 -11.24
N ASP A 76 -0.42 4.36 -12.50
CA ASP A 76 -0.55 2.97 -12.97
C ASP A 76 0.73 2.16 -12.79
N ASP A 77 1.90 2.80 -12.89
CA ASP A 77 3.18 2.12 -12.67
C ASP A 77 3.34 1.62 -11.23
N VAL A 78 2.89 2.40 -10.24
CA VAL A 78 2.88 1.98 -8.84
C VAL A 78 1.94 0.78 -8.64
N VAL A 79 0.74 0.85 -9.23
CA VAL A 79 -0.25 -0.24 -9.17
C VAL A 79 0.29 -1.51 -9.85
N ARG A 80 0.95 -1.38 -11.01
CA ARG A 80 1.58 -2.50 -11.71
C ARG A 80 2.63 -3.20 -10.86
N VAL A 81 3.46 -2.44 -10.15
CA VAL A 81 4.48 -3.02 -9.26
C VAL A 81 3.81 -3.78 -8.12
N LEU A 82 2.81 -3.20 -7.46
CA LEU A 82 2.14 -3.83 -6.31
C LEU A 82 1.34 -5.08 -6.70
N LEU A 83 0.56 -5.00 -7.77
CA LEU A 83 -0.42 -6.02 -8.12
C LEU A 83 0.08 -6.98 -9.20
N LYS A 84 1.27 -6.73 -9.77
CA LYS A 84 1.83 -7.46 -10.93
C LYS A 84 0.93 -7.45 -12.17
N ARG A 85 -0.08 -6.59 -12.19
CA ARG A 85 -1.00 -6.31 -13.31
C ARG A 85 -1.58 -4.91 -13.14
N LEU A 86 -2.29 -4.43 -14.16
CA LEU A 86 -3.09 -3.23 -14.06
C LEU A 86 -4.59 -3.62 -14.09
N PRO A 87 -5.32 -3.50 -12.98
CA PRO A 87 -6.77 -3.70 -12.96
C PRO A 87 -7.48 -2.68 -13.86
N GLN A 88 -8.64 -3.06 -14.39
CA GLN A 88 -9.54 -2.08 -15.01
C GLN A 88 -9.90 -1.02 -13.97
N SER A 89 -9.97 0.23 -14.40
CA SER A 89 -10.33 1.33 -13.52
C SER A 89 -11.27 2.32 -14.20
N CYS A 90 -12.10 2.98 -13.40
CA CYS A 90 -12.93 4.09 -13.84
C CYS A 90 -12.68 5.36 -13.01
N PRO A 91 -12.72 6.56 -13.60
CA PRO A 91 -12.63 7.80 -12.86
C PRO A 91 -13.83 7.97 -11.92
N GLY A 92 -13.57 8.51 -10.73
CA GLY A 92 -14.60 8.66 -9.71
C GLY A 92 -14.35 9.82 -8.76
N THR A 93 -15.41 10.29 -8.12
CA THR A 93 -15.38 11.37 -7.13
C THR A 93 -15.93 10.86 -5.80
N LEU A 94 -15.14 11.02 -4.75
CA LEU A 94 -15.56 10.80 -3.38
C LEU A 94 -16.01 12.15 -2.77
N ASN A 95 -17.29 12.25 -2.42
CA ASN A 95 -17.88 13.45 -1.84
C ASN A 95 -17.74 13.46 -0.31
N ASN A 96 -17.71 14.65 0.28
CA ASN A 96 -17.54 14.89 1.72
C ASN A 96 -16.18 14.43 2.28
N TYR A 97 -15.14 14.51 1.44
CA TYR A 97 -13.76 14.29 1.84
C TYR A 97 -12.87 15.41 1.30
N HIS A 98 -11.75 15.64 1.97
CA HIS A 98 -10.68 16.49 1.48
C HIS A 98 -9.35 15.73 1.46
N ARG A 99 -8.51 16.04 0.48
CA ARG A 99 -7.19 15.42 0.30
C ARG A 99 -6.11 16.40 0.73
N PHE A 100 -5.41 16.04 1.79
CA PHE A 100 -4.38 16.86 2.41
C PHE A 100 -2.98 16.39 2.00
N SER A 101 -2.06 17.35 1.89
CA SER A 101 -0.63 17.06 1.99
C SER A 101 -0.24 16.84 3.46
N ILE A 102 0.81 16.07 3.71
CA ILE A 102 1.29 15.76 5.06
C ILE A 102 2.76 16.17 5.16
N LYS A 103 3.15 16.95 6.19
CA LYS A 103 4.52 17.46 6.27
C LYS A 103 5.52 16.31 6.32
N GLY A 104 6.52 16.40 5.45
CA GLY A 104 7.56 15.38 5.35
C GLY A 104 7.13 14.09 4.64
N ARG A 105 5.87 13.95 4.21
CA ARG A 105 5.44 12.80 3.40
C ARG A 105 5.13 13.28 1.99
N VAL A 106 5.38 12.41 1.02
CA VAL A 106 5.05 12.71 -0.38
C VAL A 106 3.69 12.14 -0.78
N TYR A 107 3.07 11.35 0.07
CA TYR A 107 1.77 10.74 -0.17
C TYR A 107 0.67 11.46 0.63
N PRO A 108 -0.57 11.54 0.10
CA PRO A 108 -1.63 12.34 0.71
C PRO A 108 -2.43 11.58 1.76
N ALA A 109 -3.08 12.32 2.64
CA ALA A 109 -4.17 11.84 3.49
C ALA A 109 -5.53 12.23 2.89
N ILE A 110 -6.57 11.45 3.18
CA ILE A 110 -7.95 11.95 3.10
C ILE A 110 -8.60 11.91 4.48
N LEU A 111 -9.42 12.92 4.76
CA LEU A 111 -10.29 12.97 5.93
C LEU A 111 -11.69 13.44 5.52
N PRO A 112 -12.74 13.06 6.29
CA PRO A 112 -14.08 13.57 6.08
C PRO A 112 -14.12 15.10 6.26
N VAL A 113 -14.57 15.80 5.23
CA VAL A 113 -14.79 17.26 5.25
C VAL A 113 -16.01 17.56 4.41
N GLU A 114 -17.04 18.11 5.04
CA GLU A 114 -18.32 18.40 4.38
C GLU A 114 -18.15 19.37 3.20
N ASN A 115 -18.93 19.18 2.14
CA ASN A 115 -18.94 20.02 0.93
C ASN A 115 -17.61 20.07 0.16
N LYS A 116 -16.63 19.22 0.50
CA LYS A 116 -15.42 18.98 -0.28
C LYS A 116 -15.55 17.67 -1.07
N LYS A 117 -14.69 17.52 -2.07
CA LYS A 117 -14.66 16.32 -2.91
C LYS A 117 -13.23 15.96 -3.29
N VAL A 118 -13.01 14.67 -3.49
CA VAL A 118 -11.74 14.07 -3.86
C VAL A 118 -11.92 13.34 -5.19
N THR A 119 -11.21 13.78 -6.24
CA THR A 119 -11.22 13.12 -7.56
C THR A 119 -10.16 12.04 -7.62
N GLY A 120 -10.53 10.80 -7.87
CA GLY A 120 -9.60 9.69 -8.01
C GLY A 120 -10.03 8.69 -9.07
N LYS A 121 -9.64 7.44 -8.88
CA LYS A 121 -10.12 6.32 -9.71
C LYS A 121 -10.52 5.15 -8.84
N VAL A 122 -11.49 4.37 -9.29
CA VAL A 122 -11.84 3.10 -8.68
C VAL A 122 -11.15 1.98 -9.45
N LEU A 123 -10.29 1.24 -8.78
CA LEU A 123 -9.74 -0.01 -9.28
C LEU A 123 -10.80 -1.11 -9.11
N LEU A 124 -11.14 -1.81 -10.19
CA LEU A 124 -12.16 -2.82 -10.24
C LEU A 124 -11.55 -4.22 -10.21
N GLY A 125 -12.29 -5.17 -9.62
CA GLY A 125 -11.89 -6.58 -9.65
C GLY A 125 -10.61 -6.87 -8.88
N ILE A 126 -10.44 -6.25 -7.71
CA ILE A 126 -9.33 -6.51 -6.80
C ILE A 126 -9.62 -7.80 -6.04
N THR A 127 -8.75 -8.79 -6.19
CA THR A 127 -8.85 -10.08 -5.48
C THR A 127 -8.47 -9.92 -4.01
N VAL A 128 -8.87 -10.89 -3.18
CA VAL A 128 -8.49 -10.90 -1.75
C VAL A 128 -6.96 -10.86 -1.54
N PRO A 129 -6.11 -11.62 -2.26
CA PRO A 129 -4.66 -11.51 -2.12
C PRO A 129 -4.12 -10.12 -2.48
N GLU A 130 -4.63 -9.50 -3.55
CA GLU A 130 -4.22 -8.16 -3.95
C GLU A 130 -4.66 -7.10 -2.95
N LEU A 131 -5.88 -7.23 -2.42
CA LEU A 131 -6.37 -6.37 -1.36
C LEU A 131 -5.48 -6.44 -0.11
N ASN A 132 -4.98 -7.64 0.24
CA ASN A 132 -4.02 -7.80 1.34
C ASN A 132 -2.67 -7.13 1.07
N ILE A 133 -2.22 -7.05 -0.19
CA ILE A 133 -1.00 -6.31 -0.56
C ILE A 133 -1.24 -4.82 -0.37
N LEU A 134 -2.39 -4.30 -0.81
CA LEU A 134 -2.77 -2.91 -0.61
C LEU A 134 -2.86 -2.57 0.88
N ASP A 135 -3.51 -3.41 1.69
CA ASP A 135 -3.59 -3.23 3.15
C ASP A 135 -2.19 -3.17 3.79
N ALA A 136 -1.27 -4.03 3.33
CA ALA A 136 0.10 -4.06 3.84
C ALA A 136 0.92 -2.84 3.39
N PHE A 137 0.62 -2.30 2.21
CA PHE A 137 1.32 -1.15 1.63
C PHE A 137 0.90 0.17 2.28
N GLU A 138 -0.39 0.34 2.57
CA GLU A 138 -0.94 1.54 3.22
C GLU A 138 -0.57 1.59 4.71
N ASP A 139 -0.29 0.43 5.32
CA ASP A 139 0.12 0.30 6.72
C ASP A 139 -0.93 0.86 7.72
N VAL A 140 -0.57 0.89 8.99
CA VAL A 140 -1.38 1.36 10.13
C VAL A 140 -1.74 2.85 10.09
N GLU A 141 -1.15 3.62 9.18
CA GLU A 141 -1.39 5.06 9.08
C GLU A 141 -2.75 5.34 8.43
N TYR A 142 -3.28 4.35 7.72
CA TYR A 142 -4.59 4.38 7.12
C TYR A 142 -5.48 3.26 7.63
N GLU A 143 -6.77 3.57 7.75
CA GLU A 143 -7.83 2.60 7.99
C GLU A 143 -8.58 2.36 6.70
N ARG A 144 -8.81 1.08 6.36
CA ARG A 144 -9.66 0.75 5.22
C ARG A 144 -11.13 0.96 5.58
N SER A 145 -11.79 1.87 4.87
CA SER A 145 -13.19 2.21 5.04
C SER A 145 -14.01 1.93 3.77
N THR A 146 -15.29 1.63 3.94
CA THR A 146 -16.23 1.47 2.82
C THR A 146 -16.88 2.81 2.50
N VAL A 147 -16.80 3.23 1.24
CA VAL A 147 -17.32 4.52 0.77
C VAL A 147 -18.18 4.36 -0.49
N GLY A 148 -19.08 5.32 -0.70
CA GLY A 148 -19.84 5.46 -1.93
C GLY A 148 -19.18 6.48 -2.86
N VAL A 149 -18.69 6.02 -4.01
CA VAL A 149 -18.01 6.85 -5.01
C VAL A 149 -18.96 7.15 -6.16
N SER A 150 -19.08 8.43 -6.53
CA SER A 150 -19.78 8.83 -7.75
C SER A 150 -18.88 8.60 -8.95
N LEU A 151 -19.25 7.73 -9.87
CA LEU A 151 -18.50 7.54 -11.12
C LEU A 151 -18.62 8.79 -12.00
N MET A 152 -17.59 9.13 -12.77
CA MET A 152 -17.67 10.31 -13.66
C MET A 152 -18.43 10.00 -14.96
N ASP A 153 -18.40 8.74 -15.38
CA ASP A 153 -18.97 8.30 -16.65
C ASP A 153 -20.43 7.85 -16.53
N SER A 154 -20.97 7.79 -15.31
CA SER A 154 -22.37 7.43 -15.04
C SER A 154 -22.91 8.19 -13.83
N SER A 155 -24.24 8.32 -13.73
CA SER A 155 -24.88 8.90 -12.54
C SER A 155 -24.93 7.91 -11.36
N GLU A 156 -24.25 6.77 -11.48
CA GLU A 156 -24.30 5.70 -10.49
C GLU A 156 -23.27 5.91 -9.38
N LYS A 157 -23.63 5.46 -8.19
CA LYS A 157 -22.71 5.35 -7.05
C LYS A 157 -22.22 3.92 -6.95
N LEU A 158 -20.90 3.75 -6.90
CA LEU A 158 -20.26 2.47 -6.71
C LEU A 158 -19.74 2.37 -5.27
N GLN A 159 -20.05 1.28 -4.58
CA GLN A 159 -19.40 0.96 -3.31
C GLN A 159 -17.97 0.49 -3.57
N ALA A 160 -17.02 1.07 -2.84
CA ALA A 160 -15.61 0.72 -2.91
C ALA A 160 -14.97 0.86 -1.53
N TYR A 161 -13.89 0.13 -1.29
CA TYR A 161 -12.98 0.41 -0.20
C TYR A 161 -12.12 1.61 -0.52
N THR A 162 -11.69 2.34 0.50
CA THR A 162 -10.65 3.35 0.40
C THR A 162 -9.83 3.36 1.68
N TYR A 163 -8.66 3.98 1.65
CA TYR A 163 -7.78 4.11 2.81
C TYR A 163 -7.93 5.52 3.36
N VAL A 164 -8.37 5.67 4.61
CA VAL A 164 -8.61 6.98 5.25
C VAL A 164 -7.54 7.19 6.31
N TRP A 165 -7.00 8.40 6.41
CA TRP A 165 -5.95 8.70 7.39
C TRP A 165 -6.48 8.51 8.82
N VAL A 166 -5.73 7.78 9.66
CA VAL A 166 -6.21 7.41 11.01
C VAL A 166 -6.23 8.61 11.96
N ASP A 167 -5.21 9.47 11.92
CA ASP A 167 -5.12 10.61 12.84
C ASP A 167 -5.81 11.85 12.26
N SER A 168 -7.09 12.00 12.56
CA SER A 168 -7.89 13.15 12.09
C SER A 168 -7.42 14.51 12.63
N ASN A 169 -6.59 14.54 13.67
CA ASN A 169 -6.11 15.78 14.31
C ASN A 169 -4.61 16.02 14.05
N ASP A 170 -4.03 15.31 13.08
CA ASP A 170 -2.62 15.40 12.77
C ASP A 170 -2.23 16.84 12.37
N PRO A 171 -1.36 17.52 13.16
CA PRO A 171 -0.95 18.91 12.92
C PRO A 171 -0.03 19.06 11.70
N ASP A 172 0.42 17.95 11.13
CA ASP A 172 1.21 17.91 9.90
C ASP A 172 0.34 17.86 8.65
N LEU A 173 -0.98 17.77 8.76
CA LEU A 173 -1.88 17.92 7.62
C LEU A 173 -1.99 19.38 7.18
N TYR A 174 -1.81 19.63 5.88
CA TYR A 174 -1.89 20.98 5.32
C TYR A 174 -2.25 20.97 3.83
N GLY A 175 -2.93 22.05 3.41
CA GLY A 175 -3.15 22.37 2.01
C GLY A 175 -3.84 21.28 1.17
N ASP A 176 -3.84 21.51 -0.14
CA ASP A 176 -4.23 20.51 -1.13
C ASP A 176 -2.99 19.68 -1.54
N TRP A 177 -3.22 18.44 -1.95
CA TRP A 177 -2.19 17.61 -2.57
C TRP A 177 -2.39 17.52 -4.08
N ASP A 178 -1.34 17.84 -4.83
CA ASP A 178 -1.34 17.84 -6.30
C ASP A 178 -0.67 16.58 -6.86
N PHE A 179 -1.46 15.80 -7.60
CA PHE A 179 -0.99 14.56 -8.21
C PHE A 179 0.01 14.79 -9.34
N GLU A 180 -0.16 15.83 -10.15
CA GLU A 180 0.72 16.07 -11.30
C GLU A 180 2.07 16.63 -10.86
N GLU A 181 2.08 17.46 -9.81
CA GLU A 181 3.33 17.84 -9.14
C GLU A 181 4.03 16.60 -8.58
N TRP A 182 3.32 15.77 -7.82
CA TRP A 182 3.86 14.54 -7.27
C TRP A 182 4.41 13.61 -8.35
N ARG A 183 3.67 13.45 -9.46
CA ARG A 183 4.06 12.60 -10.58
C ARG A 183 5.39 13.06 -11.18
N ARG A 184 5.55 14.37 -11.37
CA ARG A 184 6.77 14.96 -11.94
C ARG A 184 7.98 14.82 -11.02
N VAL A 185 7.79 14.98 -9.71
CA VAL A 185 8.92 15.09 -8.75
C VAL A 185 9.25 13.75 -8.09
N HIS A 186 8.26 12.94 -7.75
CA HIS A 186 8.42 11.82 -6.83
C HIS A 186 8.16 10.43 -7.44
N MET A 187 7.49 10.35 -8.59
CA MET A 187 7.04 9.07 -9.17
C MET A 187 8.17 8.04 -9.31
N ASN A 188 9.30 8.43 -9.89
CA ASN A 188 10.40 7.50 -10.17
C ASN A 188 11.01 6.90 -8.89
N ASP A 189 11.19 7.72 -7.86
CA ASP A 189 11.75 7.25 -6.58
C ASP A 189 10.71 6.46 -5.78
N PHE A 190 9.43 6.82 -5.91
CA PHE A 190 8.33 6.07 -5.32
C PHE A 190 8.22 4.67 -5.94
N ILE A 191 8.31 4.53 -7.26
CA ILE A 191 8.33 3.23 -7.95
C ILE A 191 9.47 2.35 -7.44
N LYS A 192 10.70 2.88 -7.31
CA LYS A 192 11.84 2.12 -6.77
C LYS A 192 11.57 1.65 -5.33
N MET A 193 10.97 2.49 -4.51
CA MET A 193 10.57 2.14 -3.16
C MET A 193 9.53 1.00 -3.17
N THR A 194 8.50 1.11 -4.02
CA THR A 194 7.47 0.09 -4.20
C THR A 194 8.05 -1.23 -4.70
N MET A 195 9.04 -1.22 -5.60
CA MET A 195 9.73 -2.43 -6.05
C MET A 195 10.47 -3.10 -4.89
N GLY A 196 11.23 -2.34 -4.11
CA GLY A 196 11.91 -2.87 -2.92
C GLY A 196 10.94 -3.44 -1.87
N PHE A 197 9.78 -2.80 -1.68
CA PHE A 197 8.71 -3.35 -0.85
C PHE A 197 8.23 -4.72 -1.36
N MET A 198 7.99 -4.86 -2.66
CA MET A 198 7.52 -6.12 -3.24
C MET A 198 8.57 -7.23 -3.18
N GLU A 199 9.83 -6.92 -3.45
CA GLU A 199 10.95 -7.86 -3.29
C GLU A 199 10.99 -8.41 -1.86
N GLU A 200 10.91 -7.54 -0.85
CA GLU A 200 10.89 -7.93 0.57
C GLU A 200 9.62 -8.72 0.94
N LEU A 201 8.49 -8.41 0.32
CA LEU A 201 7.24 -9.16 0.50
C LEU A 201 7.35 -10.58 -0.06
N GLU A 202 8.16 -10.80 -1.08
CA GLU A 202 8.35 -12.08 -1.78
C GLU A 202 9.49 -12.93 -1.21
N LEU A 203 10.35 -12.36 -0.35
CA LEU A 203 11.40 -13.13 0.30
C LEU A 203 10.78 -14.29 1.11
N PRO A 204 11.18 -15.54 0.84
CA PRO A 204 10.85 -16.64 1.72
C PRO A 204 11.45 -16.33 3.08
N GLU A 205 10.64 -16.36 4.14
CA GLU A 205 11.16 -16.16 5.49
C GLU A 205 12.33 -17.13 5.70
N SER A 206 13.46 -16.59 6.16
CA SER A 206 14.62 -17.38 6.56
C SER A 206 14.13 -18.59 7.34
N LYS A 207 14.55 -19.79 6.93
CA LYS A 207 14.26 -21.09 7.56
C LYS A 207 14.02 -20.90 9.07
N THR A 208 12.92 -21.43 9.57
CA THR A 208 12.66 -21.46 11.02
C THR A 208 13.89 -22.03 11.71
N ARG A 209 14.15 -21.63 12.96
CA ARG A 209 15.31 -22.14 13.72
C ARG A 209 15.38 -23.68 13.68
N VAL A 210 14.22 -24.33 13.62
CA VAL A 210 14.03 -25.78 13.44
C VAL A 210 14.46 -26.25 12.04
N ALA A 211 13.98 -25.64 10.96
CA ALA A 211 14.38 -26.00 9.59
C ALA A 211 15.87 -25.70 9.30
N THR A 212 16.46 -24.69 9.96
CA THR A 212 17.90 -24.46 9.92
C THR A 212 18.64 -25.59 10.64
N TYR A 213 18.18 -26.00 11.83
CA TYR A 213 18.76 -27.08 12.62
C TYR A 213 18.67 -28.43 11.89
N GLU A 214 17.49 -28.83 11.41
CA GLU A 214 17.28 -30.08 10.66
C GLU A 214 18.18 -30.16 9.43
N SER A 215 18.28 -29.08 8.63
CA SER A 215 19.17 -29.08 7.47
C SER A 215 20.67 -29.15 7.81
N PHE A 216 21.06 -28.80 9.04
CA PHE A 216 22.44 -28.88 9.50
C PHE A 216 22.80 -30.29 10.00
N PHE A 217 21.84 -31.00 10.60
CA PHE A 217 22.04 -32.33 11.17
C PHE A 217 21.70 -33.47 10.19
N GLU A 218 20.83 -33.26 9.20
CA GLU A 218 20.59 -34.24 8.12
C GLU A 218 21.80 -34.39 7.19
N GLN A 219 22.66 -33.38 7.08
CA GLN A 219 23.92 -33.49 6.31
C GLN A 219 25.01 -34.31 7.03
N SER A 220 24.79 -34.70 8.29
CA SER A 220 25.75 -35.47 9.09
C SER A 220 25.43 -36.96 9.17
N GLY A 221 24.36 -37.42 8.51
CA GLY A 221 23.80 -38.77 8.67
C GLY A 221 24.17 -39.80 7.61
N ASP A 222 24.88 -39.39 6.54
CA ASP A 222 25.34 -40.30 5.47
C ASP A 222 26.87 -40.13 5.29
N ASN A 223 27.63 -40.85 6.10
CA ASN A 223 28.94 -41.42 5.79
C ASN A 223 29.44 -42.34 6.92
#